data_AF-A0A1C5NAA7-F1
#
_entry.id   AF-A0A1C5NAA7-F1
#
_cell.length_a   1.000
_cell.length_b   1.000
_cell.length_c   1.000
_cell.angle_alpha   90.00
_cell.angle_beta   90.00
_cell.angle_gamma   90.00
#
_symmetry.space_group_name_H-M   'P 1'
#
loop_
_entity.id
_entity.type
_entity.pdbx_description
1 polymer ?
#
loop_
_entity_poly.entity_id
_entity_poly.type
_entity_poly.pdbx_seq_one_letter_code
_entity_poly.pdbx_strand_id
1 'polypeptide(L)'
;MSKSLIVYFSHNKENYFSGNIVNLEKGNVQVIAETLSTMIDADVYQIKEVDAYPFDYHECTSRASEELKNNARPQILDPLESIDEYDTIYLGYPNWWSTMQRLL
;
A
#
# COMPACT_ATOMS: atom_id res chain seq x y z
N MET A 1 20.31 -13.36 14.10
CA MET A 1 19.74 -13.64 12.78
C MET A 1 19.27 -12.32 12.22
N SER A 2 19.31 -12.13 10.89
CA SER A 2 18.85 -10.86 10.31
C SER A 2 17.33 -10.79 10.33
N LYS A 3 16.76 -9.68 10.82
CA LYS A 3 15.31 -9.50 10.94
C LYS A 3 14.80 -8.64 9.78
N SER A 4 13.78 -9.13 9.07
CA SER A 4 13.19 -8.45 7.93
C SER A 4 11.76 -7.99 8.22
N LEU A 5 11.40 -6.82 7.72
CA LEU A 5 10.04 -6.28 7.76
C LEU A 5 9.55 -6.01 6.33
N ILE A 6 8.33 -6.41 6.04
CA ILE A 6 7.61 -6.03 4.83
C ILE A 6 6.56 -4.99 5.21
N VAL A 7 6.81 -3.74 4.82
CA VAL A 7 5.88 -2.62 4.92
C VAL A 7 5.15 -2.49 3.60
N TYR A 8 3.83 -2.43 3.58
CA TYR A 8 3.12 -2.25 2.32
C TYR A 8 1.81 -1.48 2.41
N PHE A 9 1.49 -0.75 1.35
CA PHE A 9 0.14 -0.25 1.10
C PHE A 9 -0.53 -1.09 0.01
N SER A 10 -1.82 -1.38 0.17
CA SER A 10 -2.59 -2.15 -0.82
C SER A 10 -4.04 -1.68 -0.84
N HIS A 11 -4.58 -1.52 -2.05
CA HIS A 11 -5.98 -1.17 -2.27
C HIS A 11 -6.74 -2.40 -2.80
N ASN A 12 -7.80 -2.78 -2.09
CA ASN A 12 -8.65 -3.93 -2.36
C ASN A 12 -10.11 -3.50 -2.59
N LYS A 13 -10.32 -2.39 -3.30
CA LYS A 13 -11.66 -2.02 -3.77
C LYS A 13 -11.67 -2.11 -5.29
N GLU A 14 -12.37 -1.24 -5.99
CA GLU A 14 -12.31 -1.25 -7.45
C GLU A 14 -10.92 -0.93 -7.98
N ASN A 15 -10.43 -1.77 -8.90
CA ASN A 15 -9.10 -1.65 -9.47
C ASN A 15 -9.09 -2.02 -10.96
N TYR A 16 -8.14 -1.46 -11.70
CA TYR A 16 -7.99 -1.74 -13.12
C TYR A 16 -7.24 -3.05 -13.33
N PHE A 17 -7.90 -4.01 -13.97
CA PHE A 17 -7.38 -5.34 -14.25
C PHE A 17 -7.73 -5.76 -15.67
N SER A 18 -6.70 -5.96 -16.51
CA SER A 18 -6.84 -6.50 -17.87
C SER A 18 -7.93 -5.80 -18.71
N GLY A 19 -7.96 -4.46 -18.70
CA GLY A 19 -8.92 -3.68 -19.48
C GLY A 19 -10.22 -3.35 -18.77
N ASN A 20 -10.47 -3.90 -17.58
CA ASN A 20 -11.74 -3.76 -16.87
C ASN A 20 -11.52 -3.23 -15.46
N ILE A 21 -12.53 -2.54 -14.94
CA ILE A 21 -12.59 -2.20 -13.50
C ILE A 21 -13.25 -3.39 -12.80
N VAL A 22 -12.57 -3.93 -11.78
CA VAL A 22 -13.05 -5.08 -11.01
C VAL A 22 -12.94 -4.78 -9.51
N ASN A 23 -13.88 -5.31 -8.72
CA ASN A 23 -13.75 -5.29 -7.27
C ASN A 23 -12.81 -6.42 -6.82
N LEU A 24 -11.80 -6.09 -6.02
CA LEU A 24 -10.84 -7.06 -5.50
C LEU A 24 -11.19 -7.42 -4.06
N GLU A 25 -11.40 -8.69 -3.73
CA GLU A 25 -11.48 -9.10 -2.32
C GLU A 25 -10.14 -8.84 -1.58
N LYS A 26 -9.04 -8.94 -2.33
CA LYS A 26 -7.67 -8.79 -1.83
C LYS A 26 -6.82 -8.02 -2.83
N GLY A 27 -6.09 -7.02 -2.36
CA GLY A 27 -5.28 -6.17 -3.23
C GLY A 27 -4.00 -6.85 -3.70
N ASN A 28 -3.53 -6.50 -4.89
CA ASN A 28 -2.39 -7.16 -5.53
C ASN A 28 -1.11 -7.10 -4.70
N VAL A 29 -0.83 -5.94 -4.06
CA VAL A 29 0.36 -5.78 -3.22
C VAL A 29 0.27 -6.61 -1.94
N GLN A 30 -0.92 -6.74 -1.36
CA GLN A 30 -1.15 -7.63 -0.23
C GLN A 30 -0.81 -9.08 -0.58
N VAL A 31 -1.24 -9.57 -1.75
CA VAL A 31 -0.88 -10.93 -2.21
C VAL A 31 0.63 -11.11 -2.31
N ILE A 32 1.33 -10.11 -2.86
CA ILE A 32 2.80 -10.12 -2.97
C ILE A 32 3.45 -10.11 -1.58
N ALA A 33 2.99 -9.24 -0.67
CA ALA A 33 3.55 -9.08 0.67
C ALA A 33 3.44 -10.37 1.49
N GLU A 34 2.27 -11.02 1.48
CA GLU A 34 2.06 -12.28 2.20
C GLU A 34 2.82 -13.46 1.57
N THR A 35 2.94 -13.48 0.23
CA THR A 35 3.75 -14.49 -0.45
C THR A 35 5.22 -14.33 -0.07
N LEU A 36 5.73 -13.10 -0.12
CA LEU A 36 7.11 -12.79 0.21
C LEU A 36 7.40 -13.08 1.70
N SER A 37 6.51 -12.70 2.62
CA SER A 37 6.69 -12.94 4.06
C SER A 37 6.85 -14.42 4.36
N THR A 38 6.11 -15.28 3.67
CA THR A 38 6.22 -16.74 3.80
C THR A 38 7.54 -17.27 3.26
N MET A 39 8.07 -16.66 2.19
CA MET A 39 9.32 -17.10 1.56
C MET A 39 10.57 -16.72 2.35
N ILE A 40 10.56 -15.57 3.02
CA ILE A 40 11.75 -15.02 3.68
C ILE A 40 11.65 -14.96 5.22
N ASP A 41 10.53 -15.45 5.79
CA ASP A 41 10.25 -15.39 7.23
C ASP A 41 10.37 -13.96 7.79
N ALA A 42 9.55 -13.05 7.25
CA ALA A 42 9.54 -11.63 7.60
C ALA A 42 8.27 -11.22 8.34
N ASP A 43 8.41 -10.26 9.25
CA ASP A 43 7.27 -9.54 9.82
C ASP A 43 6.56 -8.73 8.74
N VAL A 44 5.27 -8.48 8.93
CA VAL A 44 4.44 -7.77 7.94
C VAL A 44 3.67 -6.65 8.62
N TYR A 45 3.75 -5.45 8.04
CA TYR A 45 2.96 -4.29 8.43
C TYR A 45 2.24 -3.72 7.21
N GLN A 46 0.90 -3.77 7.27
CA GLN A 46 0.06 -3.11 6.27
C GLN A 46 -0.19 -1.66 6.69
N ILE A 47 0.26 -0.73 5.87
CA ILE A 47 -0.09 0.68 5.98
C ILE A 47 -1.58 0.82 5.66
N LYS A 48 -2.29 1.43 6.60
CA LYS A 48 -3.69 1.84 6.46
C LYS A 48 -3.78 3.34 6.60
N GLU A 49 -4.68 3.94 5.86
CA GLU A 49 -4.98 5.36 5.94
C GLU A 49 -6.04 5.65 7.02
N VAL A 50 -5.93 6.80 7.69
CA VAL A 50 -6.98 7.29 8.62
C VAL A 50 -8.26 7.60 7.84
N ASP A 51 -8.11 8.25 6.69
CA ASP A 51 -9.21 8.56 5.76
C ASP A 51 -9.13 7.64 4.54
N ALA A 52 -9.94 6.58 4.54
CA ALA A 52 -9.98 5.52 3.54
C ALA A 52 -10.08 6.05 2.11
N TYR A 53 -9.27 5.52 1.20
CA TYR A 53 -9.45 5.82 -0.22
C TYR A 53 -10.85 5.37 -0.69
N PRO A 54 -11.49 6.11 -1.62
CA PRO A 54 -12.79 5.75 -2.16
C PRO A 54 -12.86 4.32 -2.70
N PHE A 55 -14.07 3.77 -2.67
CA PHE A 55 -14.37 2.47 -3.26
C PHE A 55 -14.34 2.50 -4.77
N ASP A 56 -14.99 3.51 -5.36
CA ASP A 56 -15.05 3.73 -6.79
C ASP A 56 -13.65 4.02 -7.36
N TYR A 57 -13.34 3.38 -8.49
CA TYR A 57 -12.03 3.50 -9.13
C TYR A 57 -11.73 4.94 -9.60
N HIS A 58 -12.71 5.62 -10.19
CA HIS A 58 -12.53 6.96 -10.72
C HIS A 58 -12.38 8.00 -9.61
N GLU A 59 -13.16 7.89 -8.53
CA GLU A 59 -13.02 8.74 -7.35
C GLU A 59 -11.66 8.52 -6.67
N CYS A 60 -11.23 7.27 -6.52
CA CYS A 60 -9.94 6.92 -5.95
C CYS A 60 -8.78 7.50 -6.76
N THR A 61 -8.79 7.31 -8.09
CA THR A 61 -7.75 7.83 -8.98
C THR A 61 -7.75 9.36 -9.03
N SER A 62 -8.92 10.01 -8.95
CA SER A 62 -9.05 11.47 -8.87
C SER A 62 -8.41 12.01 -7.59
N ARG A 63 -8.77 11.46 -6.42
CA ARG A 63 -8.16 11.82 -5.14
C ARG A 63 -6.64 11.65 -5.16
N ALA A 64 -6.15 10.50 -5.63
CA ALA A 64 -4.71 10.25 -5.74
C ALA A 64 -4.00 11.27 -6.65
N SER A 65 -4.65 11.72 -7.73
CA SER A 65 -4.11 12.76 -8.62
C SER A 65 -4.05 14.12 -7.91
N GLU A 66 -5.07 14.49 -7.14
CA GLU A 66 -5.11 15.73 -6.37
C GLU A 66 -4.06 15.75 -5.26
N GLU A 67 -3.94 14.68 -4.50
CA GLU A 67 -2.89 14.52 -3.49
C GLU A 67 -1.50 14.65 -4.12
N LEU A 68 -1.29 14.04 -5.29
CA LEU A 68 -0.04 14.13 -6.03
C LEU A 68 0.30 15.58 -6.40
N LYS A 69 -0.67 16.29 -7.00
CA LYS A 69 -0.54 17.69 -7.46
C LYS A 69 -0.28 18.64 -6.29
N ASN A 70 -0.97 18.43 -5.18
CA ASN A 70 -0.89 19.29 -4.00
C ASN A 70 0.24 18.90 -3.04
N ASN A 71 1.00 17.85 -3.37
CA ASN A 71 2.00 17.25 -2.49
C ASN A 71 1.43 16.96 -1.08
N ALA A 72 0.17 16.51 -1.02
CA ALA A 72 -0.50 16.16 0.22
C ALA A 72 0.24 15.02 0.93
N ARG A 73 0.03 14.84 2.23
CA ARG A 73 0.53 13.71 3.01
C ARG A 73 -0.62 13.17 3.88
N PRO A 74 -1.45 12.26 3.34
CA PRO A 74 -2.50 11.61 4.12
C PRO A 74 -1.93 10.93 5.37
N GLN A 75 -2.73 10.87 6.44
CA GLN A 75 -2.30 10.29 7.70
C GLN A 75 -2.37 8.76 7.67
N ILE A 76 -1.32 8.12 8.18
CA ILE A 76 -1.28 6.68 8.43
C ILE A 76 -2.00 6.39 9.75
N LEU A 77 -2.89 5.41 9.72
CA LEU A 77 -3.55 4.85 10.88
C LEU A 77 -2.58 3.89 11.59
N ASP A 78 -2.43 4.07 12.90
CA ASP A 78 -1.59 3.24 13.77
C ASP A 78 -0.16 3.01 13.23
N PRO A 79 0.65 4.09 13.08
CA PRO A 79 2.03 3.96 12.60
C PRO A 79 2.87 3.13 13.57
N LEU A 80 3.85 2.41 13.03
CA LEU A 80 4.85 1.70 13.85
C LEU A 80 5.61 2.69 14.74
N GLU A 81 5.75 2.37 16.03
CA GLU A 81 6.49 3.20 16.98
C GLU A 81 8.00 3.22 16.71
N SER A 82 8.55 2.11 16.22
CA SER A 82 9.96 1.98 15.81
C SER A 82 10.11 0.86 14.77
N ILE A 83 11.20 0.95 13.99
CA ILE A 83 11.67 -0.05 13.04
C ILE A 83 13.14 -0.42 13.26
N ASP A 84 13.74 0.02 14.38
CA ASP A 84 15.19 -0.05 14.62
C ASP A 84 15.72 -1.49 14.78
N GLU A 85 14.83 -2.44 15.08
CA GLU A 85 15.20 -3.85 15.22
C GLU A 85 15.30 -4.60 13.88
N TYR A 86 14.91 -3.97 12.77
CA TYR A 86 14.91 -4.59 11.44
C TYR A 86 16.15 -4.19 10.65
N ASP A 87 16.88 -5.17 10.13
CA ASP A 87 18.05 -4.91 9.28
C ASP A 87 17.64 -4.60 7.84
N THR A 88 16.53 -5.19 7.39
CA THR A 88 16.03 -5.06 6.02
C THR A 88 14.55 -4.73 6.04
N ILE A 89 14.18 -3.68 5.29
CA ILE A 89 12.79 -3.26 5.12
C ILE A 89 12.45 -3.31 3.63
N TYR A 90 11.44 -4.10 3.30
CA TYR A 90 10.84 -4.14 1.98
C TYR A 90 9.63 -3.23 1.96
N LEU A 91 9.55 -2.31 1.00
CA LEU A 91 8.42 -1.41 0.82
C LEU A 91 7.61 -1.81 -0.43
N GLY A 92 6.36 -2.23 -0.25
CA GLY A 92 5.44 -2.60 -1.32
C GLY A 92 4.34 -1.55 -1.52
N TYR A 93 4.09 -1.15 -2.77
CA TYR A 93 2.99 -0.23 -3.10
C TYR A 93 2.53 -0.40 -4.55
N PRO A 94 1.26 -0.08 -4.87
CA PRO A 94 0.80 -0.04 -6.24
C PRO A 94 1.41 1.16 -6.97
N ASN A 95 1.60 1.07 -8.28
CA ASN A 95 1.98 2.23 -9.08
C ASN A 95 0.73 3.07 -9.37
N TRP A 96 0.63 4.25 -8.75
CA TRP A 96 -0.43 5.22 -9.00
C TRP A 96 0.18 6.45 -9.66
N TRP A 97 -0.32 6.82 -10.85
CA TRP A 97 0.17 7.97 -11.60
C TRP A 97 1.70 7.97 -11.82
N SER A 98 2.26 6.80 -12.15
CA SER A 98 3.70 6.60 -12.40
C SER A 98 4.59 6.81 -11.17
N THR A 99 4.04 6.74 -9.96
CA THR A 99 4.78 6.90 -8.70
C THR A 99 4.11 6.13 -7.55
N MET A 100 4.73 6.17 -6.37
CA MET A 100 4.10 5.80 -5.10
C MET A 100 2.97 6.78 -4.73
N GLN A 101 1.98 6.30 -3.96
CA GLN A 101 0.95 7.16 -3.38
C GLN A 101 1.57 8.15 -2.41
N ARG A 102 0.91 9.29 -2.22
CA ARG A 102 1.35 10.30 -1.28
C ARG A 102 1.19 9.94 0.20
N LEU A 103 0.50 8.85 0.49
CA LEU A 103 0.43 8.24 1.82
C LEU A 103 1.82 7.75 2.30
N LEU A 104 2.72 7.46 1.35
CA LEU A 104 4.12 7.09 1.58
C LEU A 104 5.03 8.31 1.34
#